data_AF-A0A6G2DE80-F1
#
_entry.id   AF-A0A6G2DE80-F1
#
_cell.length_a   1.000
_cell.length_b   1.000
_cell.length_c   1.000
_cell.angle_alpha   90.00
_cell.angle_beta   90.00
_cell.angle_gamma   90.00
#
_symmetry.space_group_name_H-M   'P 1'
#
loop_
_entity.id
_entity.type
_entity.pdbx_description
1 polymer ?
#
loop_
_entity_poly.entity_id
_entity_poly.type
_entity_poly.pdbx_seq_one_letter_code
_entity_poly.pdbx_strand_id
1 'polypeptide(L)'
;VLLSAVIYLLVFAGKKIFHFKWQLRYFIYLLLGYIISYMSDFLFSYFISPPSNQISLNETIEMMGRQEFPYFLLIVCFIAPIAEELIYRGVLMTTFFKNSPWYGDVLLSAIIFGYIHINFALTPLAFFIYASGGLILALLYRMTKNLYYPILVHILINITAFWDVWLLLFSGS
;
A
#
# COMPACT_ATOMS: atom_id res chain seq x y z
N VAL A 1 11.30 8.90 -10.40
CA VAL A 1 11.41 7.80 -9.40
C VAL A 1 10.85 6.49 -9.92
N LEU A 2 9.56 6.41 -10.30
CA LEU A 2 8.94 5.16 -10.79
C LEU A 2 9.67 4.56 -12.01
N LEU A 3 10.00 5.38 -13.02
CA LEU A 3 10.76 4.92 -14.19
C LEU A 3 12.11 4.29 -13.78
N SER A 4 12.83 4.93 -12.86
CA SER A 4 14.10 4.42 -12.32
C SER A 4 13.90 3.11 -11.54
N ALA A 5 12.81 2.96 -10.80
CA ALA A 5 12.46 1.73 -10.09
C ALA A 5 12.15 0.59 -11.07
N VAL A 6 11.40 0.85 -12.14
CA VAL A 6 11.11 -0.13 -13.20
C VAL A 6 12.40 -0.56 -13.89
N ILE A 7 13.27 0.38 -14.27
CA ILE A 7 14.58 0.08 -14.87
C ILE A 7 15.41 -0.77 -13.90
N TYR A 8 15.49 -0.40 -12.63
CA TYR A 8 16.20 -1.20 -11.62
C TYR A 8 15.68 -2.64 -11.57
N LEU A 9 14.36 -2.83 -11.56
CA LEU A 9 13.75 -4.16 -11.48
C LEU A 9 14.06 -5.02 -12.71
N LEU A 10 14.02 -4.41 -13.89
CA LEU A 10 14.36 -5.08 -15.15
C LEU A 10 15.84 -5.50 -15.20
N VAL A 11 16.74 -4.67 -14.66
CA VAL A 11 18.19 -4.88 -14.76
C VAL A 11 18.73 -5.78 -13.64
N PHE A 12 18.35 -5.52 -12.39
CA PHE A 12 19.02 -6.13 -11.21
C PHE A 12 18.18 -7.18 -10.50
N ALA A 13 16.87 -7.07 -10.60
CA ALA A 13 15.95 -7.82 -9.75
C ALA A 13 15.46 -9.10 -10.44
N GLY A 14 15.45 -9.10 -11.79
CA GLY A 14 15.26 -10.27 -12.65
C GLY A 14 13.82 -10.80 -12.69
N LYS A 15 13.55 -11.75 -13.60
CA LYS A 15 12.20 -12.31 -13.85
C LYS A 15 11.55 -13.06 -12.65
N LYS A 16 12.26 -13.24 -11.54
CA LYS A 16 11.76 -14.03 -10.39
C LYS A 16 10.82 -13.25 -9.45
N ILE A 17 10.66 -11.95 -9.64
CA ILE A 17 9.85 -11.10 -8.74
C ILE A 17 8.36 -11.14 -9.11
N PHE A 18 8.07 -11.40 -10.37
CA PHE A 18 6.73 -11.64 -10.89
C PHE A 18 6.63 -13.09 -11.33
N HIS A 19 6.24 -13.98 -10.42
CA HIS A 19 5.91 -15.35 -10.78
C HIS A 19 4.56 -15.74 -10.18
N PHE A 20 3.61 -16.14 -11.01
CA PHE A 20 2.32 -16.59 -10.51
C PHE A 20 2.45 -18.03 -10.02
N LYS A 21 2.36 -18.26 -8.71
CA LYS A 21 2.41 -19.59 -8.09
C LYS A 21 1.26 -19.74 -7.11
N TRP A 22 0.16 -20.34 -7.53
CA TRP A 22 -1.00 -20.54 -6.66
C TRP A 22 -0.80 -21.68 -5.68
N GLN A 23 -0.96 -21.38 -4.41
CA GLN A 23 -0.99 -22.35 -3.32
C GLN A 23 -1.99 -21.83 -2.28
N LEU A 24 -2.75 -22.73 -1.66
CA LEU A 24 -3.79 -22.39 -0.68
C LEU A 24 -3.26 -21.51 0.46
N ARG A 25 -2.02 -21.75 0.91
CA ARG A 25 -1.36 -20.92 1.93
C ARG A 25 -1.25 -19.45 1.55
N TYR A 26 -1.08 -19.13 0.27
CA TYR A 26 -0.99 -17.75 -0.19
C TYR A 26 -2.35 -17.07 -0.16
N PHE A 27 -3.44 -17.80 -0.43
CA PHE A 27 -4.79 -17.28 -0.23
C PHE A 27 -5.06 -16.95 1.23
N ILE A 28 -4.60 -17.80 2.16
CA ILE A 28 -4.69 -17.53 3.60
C ILE A 28 -3.90 -16.27 3.96
N TYR A 29 -2.68 -16.09 3.44
CA TYR A 29 -1.88 -14.89 3.71
C TYR A 29 -2.52 -13.61 3.14
N LEU A 30 -3.11 -13.69 1.95
CA LEU A 30 -3.87 -12.58 1.35
C LEU A 30 -5.04 -12.18 2.25
N LEU A 31 -5.85 -13.16 2.66
CA LEU A 31 -7.03 -12.93 3.50
C LEU A 31 -6.64 -12.36 4.87
N LEU A 32 -5.64 -12.96 5.52
CA LEU A 32 -5.13 -12.48 6.81
C LEU A 32 -4.54 -11.08 6.67
N GLY A 33 -3.75 -10.81 5.63
CA GLY A 33 -3.18 -9.48 5.39
C GLY A 33 -4.27 -8.43 5.26
N TYR A 34 -5.28 -8.69 4.43
CA TYR A 34 -6.42 -7.78 4.24
C TYR A 34 -7.22 -7.57 5.55
N ILE A 35 -7.58 -8.65 6.26
CA ILE A 35 -8.33 -8.56 7.51
C ILE A 35 -7.54 -7.79 8.58
N ILE A 36 -6.25 -8.08 8.73
CA ILE A 36 -5.41 -7.42 9.74
C ILE A 36 -5.27 -5.93 9.41
N SER A 37 -5.08 -5.56 8.14
CA SER A 37 -5.05 -4.15 7.73
C SER A 37 -6.36 -3.45 8.04
N TYR A 38 -7.48 -4.01 7.61
CA TYR A 38 -8.82 -3.43 7.86
C TYR A 38 -9.13 -3.30 9.37
N MET A 39 -8.80 -4.33 10.16
CA MET A 39 -8.97 -4.29 11.61
C MET A 39 -8.05 -3.28 12.29
N SER A 40 -6.83 -3.11 11.80
CA SER A 40 -5.90 -2.11 12.33
C SER A 40 -6.45 -0.70 12.09
N ASP A 41 -6.87 -0.39 10.87
CA ASP A 41 -7.44 0.91 10.53
C ASP A 41 -8.73 1.19 11.33
N PHE A 42 -9.60 0.19 11.44
CA PHE A 42 -10.81 0.27 12.25
C PHE A 42 -10.50 0.56 13.72
N LEU A 43 -9.58 -0.18 14.34
CA LEU A 43 -9.18 0.06 15.72
C LEU A 43 -8.57 1.45 15.91
N PHE A 44 -7.69 1.87 15.00
CA PHE A 44 -7.03 3.17 15.05
C PHE A 44 -8.03 4.33 14.93
N SER A 45 -9.11 4.16 14.16
CA SER A 45 -10.15 5.19 14.02
C SER A 45 -10.84 5.58 15.34
N TYR A 46 -10.85 4.70 16.36
CA TYR A 46 -11.40 5.01 17.69
C TYR A 46 -10.47 5.84 18.58
N PHE A 47 -9.17 5.78 18.34
CA PHE A 47 -8.16 6.40 19.21
C PHE A 47 -7.50 7.61 18.57
N ILE A 48 -7.62 7.76 17.25
CA ILE A 48 -6.83 8.69 16.46
C ILE A 48 -7.76 9.47 15.52
N SER A 49 -7.63 10.79 15.55
CA SER A 49 -8.20 11.64 14.49
C SER A 49 -7.63 11.25 13.12
N PRO A 50 -8.40 11.45 12.03
CA PRO A 50 -7.92 11.17 10.69
C PRO A 50 -6.55 11.80 10.42
N PRO A 51 -5.60 11.07 9.81
CA PRO A 51 -4.30 11.62 9.50
C PRO A 51 -4.43 12.78 8.50
N SER A 52 -3.49 13.73 8.54
CA SER A 52 -3.51 14.94 7.70
C SER A 52 -3.67 14.66 6.20
N ASN A 53 -3.06 13.57 5.71
CA ASN A 53 -3.22 13.12 4.34
C ASN A 53 -4.66 12.72 4.02
N GLN A 54 -5.35 12.04 4.94
CA GLN A 54 -6.76 11.67 4.77
C GLN A 54 -7.65 12.92 4.74
N ILE A 55 -7.37 13.91 5.58
CA ILE A 55 -8.11 15.18 5.58
C ILE A 55 -7.95 15.89 4.23
N SER A 56 -6.70 16.05 3.77
CA SER A 56 -6.39 16.72 2.50
C SER A 56 -7.03 16.00 1.30
N LEU A 57 -7.07 14.67 1.37
CA LEU A 57 -7.68 13.83 0.35
C LEU A 57 -9.21 13.96 0.35
N ASN A 58 -9.85 14.01 1.52
CA ASN A 58 -11.29 14.25 1.64
C ASN A 58 -11.67 15.64 1.08
N GLU A 59 -10.92 16.69 1.43
CA GLU A 59 -11.11 18.03 0.86
C GLU A 59 -10.96 18.03 -0.67
N THR A 60 -9.97 17.31 -1.19
CA THR A 60 -9.77 17.15 -2.64
C THR A 60 -10.97 16.47 -3.30
N ILE A 61 -11.53 15.43 -2.68
CA ILE A 61 -12.72 14.71 -3.18
C ILE A 61 -13.94 15.63 -3.17
N GLU A 62 -14.15 16.42 -2.12
CA GLU A 62 -15.26 17.37 -2.02
C GLU A 62 -15.21 18.48 -3.07
N MET A 63 -14.00 18.93 -3.43
CA MET A 63 -13.79 19.93 -4.47
C MET A 63 -13.83 19.35 -5.90
N MET A 64 -13.74 18.03 -6.04
CA MET A 64 -13.62 17.35 -7.32
C MET A 64 -14.99 17.15 -8.00
N GLY A 65 -15.06 17.46 -9.29
CA GLY A 65 -16.24 17.14 -10.10
C GLY A 65 -16.35 15.64 -10.36
N ARG A 66 -17.58 15.11 -10.39
CA ARG A 66 -17.85 13.66 -10.62
C ARG A 66 -17.17 13.07 -11.85
N GLN A 67 -16.97 13.88 -12.89
CA GLN A 67 -16.30 13.46 -14.14
C GLN A 67 -14.83 13.05 -13.92
N GLU A 68 -14.20 13.54 -12.85
CA GLU A 68 -12.81 13.24 -12.51
C GLU A 68 -12.68 11.96 -11.67
N PHE A 69 -13.75 11.48 -11.04
CA PHE A 69 -13.73 10.30 -10.17
C PHE A 69 -13.15 9.04 -10.84
N PRO A 70 -13.47 8.70 -12.10
CA PRO A 70 -12.86 7.53 -12.73
C PRO A 70 -11.33 7.61 -12.83
N TYR A 71 -10.81 8.79 -13.17
CA TYR A 71 -9.36 9.01 -13.27
C TYR A 71 -8.70 9.01 -11.89
N PHE A 72 -9.33 9.68 -10.92
CA PHE A 72 -8.87 9.68 -9.53
C PHE A 72 -8.79 8.25 -8.98
N LEU A 73 -9.87 7.47 -9.09
CA LEU A 73 -9.95 6.08 -8.62
C LEU A 73 -8.93 5.18 -9.33
N LEU A 74 -8.73 5.36 -10.64
CA LEU A 74 -7.68 4.64 -11.37
C LEU A 74 -6.29 4.89 -10.77
N ILE A 75 -5.98 6.14 -10.43
CA ILE A 75 -4.71 6.49 -9.82
C ILE A 75 -4.59 5.92 -8.42
N VAL A 76 -5.51 6.26 -7.53
CA VAL A 76 -5.37 5.98 -6.09
C VAL A 76 -5.59 4.51 -5.76
N CYS A 77 -6.46 3.80 -6.50
CA CYS A 77 -6.74 2.38 -6.22
C CYS A 77 -5.84 1.42 -7.00
N PHE A 78 -5.23 1.83 -8.11
CA PHE A 78 -4.44 0.91 -8.96
C PHE A 78 -3.01 1.41 -9.20
N ILE A 79 -2.84 2.58 -9.81
CA ILE A 79 -1.51 3.02 -10.25
C ILE A 79 -0.59 3.30 -9.05
N ALA A 80 -1.07 4.04 -8.05
CA ALA A 80 -0.33 4.36 -6.84
C ALA A 80 0.10 3.10 -6.06
N PRO A 81 -0.80 2.17 -5.66
CA PRO A 81 -0.39 0.99 -4.91
C PRO A 81 0.56 0.09 -5.70
N ILE A 82 0.39 -0.04 -7.03
CA ILE A 82 1.35 -0.77 -7.87
C ILE A 82 2.72 -0.10 -7.80
N ALA A 83 2.78 1.22 -8.02
CA ALA A 83 4.03 1.99 -8.00
C ALA A 83 4.74 1.88 -6.66
N GLU A 84 4.00 1.99 -5.56
CA GLU A 84 4.52 1.88 -4.21
C GLU A 84 5.10 0.49 -3.93
N GLU A 85 4.39 -0.58 -4.27
CA GLU A 85 4.93 -1.93 -4.06
C GLU A 85 6.18 -2.20 -4.90
N LEU A 86 6.25 -1.67 -6.13
CA LEU A 86 7.45 -1.76 -6.94
C LEU A 86 8.65 -1.07 -6.28
N ILE A 87 8.43 0.10 -5.69
CA ILE A 87 9.50 0.87 -5.03
C ILE A 87 9.88 0.21 -3.71
N TYR A 88 8.94 -0.02 -2.80
CA TYR A 88 9.24 -0.46 -1.44
C TYR A 88 9.58 -1.94 -1.34
N ARG A 89 8.85 -2.82 -2.03
CA ARG A 89 9.06 -4.28 -1.93
C ARG A 89 9.98 -4.73 -3.05
N GLY A 90 9.82 -4.14 -4.24
CA GLY A 90 10.62 -4.45 -5.40
C GLY A 90 12.04 -3.92 -5.30
N VAL A 91 12.23 -2.62 -5.04
CA VAL A 91 13.58 -2.01 -5.01
C VAL A 91 14.16 -2.02 -3.60
N LEU A 92 13.48 -1.38 -2.64
CA LEU A 92 14.06 -1.09 -1.33
C LEU A 92 14.39 -2.38 -0.55
N MET A 93 13.43 -3.32 -0.42
CA MET A 93 13.65 -4.59 0.29
C MET A 93 14.63 -5.55 -0.42
N THR A 94 14.79 -5.44 -1.74
CA THR A 94 15.74 -6.29 -2.47
C THR A 94 17.15 -5.70 -2.53
N THR A 95 17.28 -4.40 -2.27
CA THR A 95 18.57 -3.68 -2.23
C THR A 95 19.15 -3.67 -0.83
N PHE A 96 18.36 -3.26 0.16
CA PHE A 96 18.83 -3.02 1.53
C PHE A 96 18.41 -4.15 2.46
N PHE A 97 19.36 -4.63 3.27
CA PHE A 97 19.15 -5.70 4.25
C PHE A 97 18.47 -6.96 3.67
N LYS A 98 18.67 -7.22 2.38
CA LYS A 98 18.04 -8.31 1.65
C LYS A 98 18.23 -9.63 2.39
N ASN A 99 17.14 -10.31 2.68
CA ASN A 99 17.15 -11.59 3.40
C ASN A 99 17.79 -11.54 4.80
N SER A 100 17.89 -10.35 5.42
CA SER A 100 18.40 -10.20 6.79
C SER A 100 17.60 -11.09 7.76
N PRO A 101 18.29 -11.85 8.65
CA PRO A 101 17.61 -12.68 9.66
C PRO A 101 16.85 -11.83 10.69
N TRP A 102 17.24 -10.57 10.86
CA TRP A 102 16.62 -9.60 11.78
C TRP A 102 15.45 -8.82 11.15
N TYR A 103 14.97 -9.23 9.97
CA TYR A 103 13.89 -8.56 9.24
C TYR A 103 14.18 -7.08 8.93
N GLY A 104 15.45 -6.69 8.83
CA GLY A 104 15.86 -5.31 8.57
C GLY A 104 15.31 -4.72 7.26
N ASP A 105 15.11 -5.54 6.23
CA ASP A 105 14.47 -5.13 4.97
C ASP A 105 12.99 -4.79 5.17
N VAL A 106 12.28 -5.60 5.95
CA VAL A 106 10.88 -5.40 6.29
C VAL A 106 10.71 -4.13 7.13
N LEU A 107 11.51 -3.95 8.17
CA LEU A 107 11.44 -2.79 9.05
C LEU A 107 11.78 -1.50 8.31
N LEU A 108 12.84 -1.48 7.52
CA LEU A 108 13.23 -0.31 6.73
C LEU A 108 12.11 0.09 5.75
N SER A 109 11.52 -0.91 5.08
CA SER A 109 10.40 -0.69 4.16
C SER A 109 9.18 -0.10 4.86
N ALA A 110 8.77 -0.67 5.99
CA ALA A 110 7.64 -0.19 6.78
C ALA A 110 7.85 1.24 7.31
N ILE A 111 9.05 1.55 7.82
CA ILE A 111 9.37 2.87 8.37
C ILE A 111 9.37 3.93 7.26
N ILE A 112 10.03 3.67 6.12
CA ILE A 112 10.05 4.63 5.00
C ILE A 112 8.64 4.81 4.44
N PHE A 113 7.87 3.71 4.30
CA PHE A 113 6.48 3.77 3.87
C PHE A 113 5.64 4.65 4.82
N GLY A 114 5.74 4.45 6.13
CA GLY A 114 5.03 5.28 7.10
C GLY A 114 5.45 6.75 7.06
N TYR A 115 6.75 7.01 6.90
CA TYR A 115 7.31 8.36 6.92
C TYR A 115 6.92 9.20 5.70
N ILE A 116 6.81 8.61 4.50
CA ILE A 116 6.40 9.37 3.31
C ILE A 116 4.88 9.64 3.27
N HIS A 117 4.09 8.87 4.02
CA HIS A 117 2.63 9.01 4.12
C HIS A 117 2.18 9.96 5.23
N ILE A 118 3.10 10.51 6.00
CA ILE A 118 2.82 11.61 6.90
C ILE A 118 3.28 12.91 6.22
N ASN A 119 2.35 13.80 5.87
CA ASN A 119 2.69 15.15 5.46
C ASN A 119 3.42 15.91 6.58
N PHE A 120 3.82 17.16 6.33
CA PHE A 120 4.51 18.06 7.27
C PHE A 120 3.85 18.21 8.65
N ALA A 121 2.56 17.84 8.80
CA ALA A 121 1.91 17.67 10.11
C ALA A 121 2.28 16.30 10.71
N LEU A 122 3.49 16.21 11.27
CA LEU A 122 4.00 15.06 12.01
C LEU A 122 3.16 14.84 13.29
N THR A 123 2.02 14.17 13.18
CA THR A 123 1.45 13.49 14.35
C THR A 123 2.14 12.13 14.48
N PRO A 124 2.83 11.85 15.60
CA PRO A 124 3.54 10.56 15.79
C PRO A 124 2.65 9.35 15.57
N LEU A 125 1.34 9.53 15.75
CA LEU A 125 0.34 8.48 15.68
C LEU A 125 -0.09 8.15 14.24
N ALA A 126 -0.11 9.15 13.33
CA ALA A 126 -0.34 8.91 11.90
C ALA A 126 0.77 8.05 11.27
N PHE A 127 2.01 8.24 11.73
CA PHE A 127 3.14 7.40 11.31
C PHE A 127 2.85 5.92 11.58
N PHE A 128 2.35 5.59 12.77
CA PHE A 128 2.11 4.19 13.14
C PHE A 128 0.99 3.54 12.32
N ILE A 129 -0.04 4.29 11.92
CA ILE A 129 -1.08 3.79 11.02
C ILE A 129 -0.44 3.32 9.71
N TYR A 130 0.24 4.22 9.00
CA TYR A 130 0.83 3.90 7.70
C TYR A 130 2.00 2.90 7.81
N ALA A 131 2.84 3.02 8.85
CA ALA A 131 3.93 2.08 9.07
C ALA A 131 3.40 0.66 9.35
N SER A 132 2.26 0.51 10.03
CA SER A 132 1.65 -0.80 10.28
C SER A 132 1.10 -1.44 8.99
N GLY A 133 0.42 -0.67 8.13
CA GLY A 133 0.02 -1.12 6.79
C GLY A 133 1.24 -1.50 5.94
N GLY A 134 2.28 -0.66 5.97
CA GLY A 134 3.55 -0.91 5.31
C GLY A 134 4.23 -2.20 5.81
N LEU A 135 4.17 -2.47 7.11
CA LEU A 135 4.70 -3.68 7.72
C LEU A 135 3.98 -4.94 7.23
N ILE A 136 2.65 -4.93 7.19
CA ILE A 136 1.84 -6.06 6.73
C ILE A 136 2.18 -6.42 5.28
N LEU A 137 2.22 -5.43 4.39
CA LEU A 137 2.55 -5.62 2.98
C LEU A 137 4.01 -6.09 2.79
N ALA A 138 4.95 -5.55 3.57
CA ALA A 138 6.34 -5.98 3.55
C ALA A 138 6.52 -7.43 4.04
N LEU A 139 5.81 -7.84 5.09
CA LEU A 139 5.80 -9.23 5.57
C LEU A 139 5.19 -10.18 4.53
N LEU A 140 4.09 -9.78 3.90
CA LEU A 140 3.45 -10.56 2.84
C LEU A 140 4.42 -10.78 1.67
N TYR A 141 5.14 -9.75 1.23
CA TYR A 141 6.20 -9.91 0.25
C TYR A 141 7.34 -10.81 0.75
N ARG A 142 7.76 -10.66 2.01
CA ARG A 142 8.84 -11.46 2.60
C ARG A 142 8.51 -12.96 2.60
N MET A 143 7.27 -13.31 2.91
CA MET A 143 6.78 -14.70 2.97
C MET A 143 6.53 -15.30 1.59
N THR A 144 6.04 -14.50 0.64
CA THR A 144 5.67 -15.00 -0.70
C THR A 144 6.77 -14.87 -1.73
N LYS A 145 7.73 -13.95 -1.51
CA LYS A 145 8.79 -13.53 -2.43
C LYS A 145 8.27 -13.15 -3.82
N ASN A 146 7.06 -12.60 -3.88
CA ASN A 146 6.38 -12.28 -5.12
C ASN A 146 5.58 -10.98 -4.95
N LEU A 147 5.79 -10.02 -5.85
CA LEU A 147 5.12 -8.72 -5.79
C LEU A 147 3.63 -8.79 -6.10
N TYR A 148 3.16 -9.84 -6.77
CA TYR A 148 1.75 -9.98 -7.11
C TYR A 148 0.84 -9.92 -5.86
N TYR A 149 1.25 -10.58 -4.77
CA TYR A 149 0.44 -10.68 -3.55
C TYR A 149 0.31 -9.36 -2.78
N PRO A 150 1.39 -8.64 -2.41
CA PRO A 150 1.26 -7.34 -1.76
C PRO A 150 0.55 -6.32 -2.66
N ILE A 151 0.78 -6.33 -3.99
CA ILE A 151 0.05 -5.45 -4.92
C ILE A 151 -1.45 -5.71 -4.83
N LEU A 152 -1.87 -6.98 -4.89
CA LEU A 152 -3.29 -7.33 -4.84
C LEU A 152 -3.94 -6.89 -3.54
N VAL A 153 -3.31 -7.16 -2.39
CA VAL A 153 -3.84 -6.73 -1.09
C VAL A 153 -3.91 -5.21 -0.99
N HIS A 154 -2.88 -4.50 -1.46
CA HIS A 154 -2.83 -3.04 -1.41
C HIS A 154 -3.93 -2.41 -2.29
N ILE A 155 -4.15 -2.93 -3.50
CA ILE A 155 -5.27 -2.52 -4.35
C ILE A 155 -6.61 -2.76 -3.64
N LEU A 156 -6.81 -3.92 -3.01
CA LEU A 156 -8.04 -4.22 -2.28
C LEU A 156 -8.26 -3.27 -1.10
N ILE A 157 -7.21 -2.98 -0.32
CA ILE A 157 -7.25 -2.01 0.78
C ILE A 157 -7.69 -0.64 0.24
N ASN A 158 -7.09 -0.17 -0.86
CA ASN A 158 -7.45 1.14 -1.41
C ASN A 158 -8.87 1.13 -2.01
N ILE A 159 -9.30 0.07 -2.69
CA ILE A 159 -10.70 -0.02 -3.16
C ILE A 159 -11.68 0.12 -2.00
N THR A 160 -11.41 -0.54 -0.87
CA THR A 160 -12.23 -0.44 0.34
C THR A 160 -12.16 0.97 0.96
N ALA A 161 -10.98 1.57 1.03
CA ALA A 161 -10.81 2.92 1.57
C ALA A 161 -11.56 3.99 0.74
N PHE A 162 -11.69 3.79 -0.56
CA PHE A 162 -12.39 4.69 -1.48
C PHE A 162 -13.80 4.22 -1.86
N TRP A 163 -14.38 3.29 -1.09
CA TRP A 163 -15.68 2.68 -1.40
C TRP A 163 -16.81 3.70 -1.58
N ASP A 164 -16.84 4.75 -0.76
CA ASP A 164 -17.86 5.79 -0.85
C ASP A 164 -17.76 6.58 -2.16
N VAL A 165 -16.55 6.81 -2.68
CA VAL A 165 -16.35 7.47 -3.98
C VAL A 165 -16.81 6.56 -5.12
N TRP A 166 -16.61 5.24 -5.00
CA TRP A 166 -17.16 4.27 -5.96
C TRP A 166 -18.69 4.30 -5.96
N LEU A 167 -19.32 4.33 -4.78
CA LEU A 167 -20.78 4.45 -4.67
C LEU A 167 -21.26 5.77 -5.30
N LEU A 168 -20.61 6.88 -4.97
CA LEU A 168 -20.92 8.19 -5.53
C LEU A 168 -20.73 8.23 -7.04
N LEU A 169 -19.77 7.50 -7.62
CA LEU A 169 -19.62 7.42 -9.08
C LEU A 169 -20.81 6.71 -9.72
N PHE A 170 -21.27 5.61 -9.13
CA PHE A 170 -22.31 4.75 -9.72
C PHE A 170 -23.76 5.08 -9.32
N SER A 171 -23.98 5.87 -8.26
CA SER A 171 -25.32 6.14 -7.71
C SER A 171 -26.24 6.98 -8.61
N GLY A 172 -25.74 7.56 -9.71
CA GLY A 172 -26.49 8.41 -10.64
C GLY A 172 -27.04 9.73 -10.06
N SER A 173 -26.97 9.94 -8.75
CA SER A 173 -27.44 11.12 -8.01
C SER A 173 -26.36 12.19 -7.86
#